data_AF-A0A1I0F7K3-F1
#
_entry.id   AF-A0A1I0F7K3-F1
#
_cell.length_a   1.000
_cell.length_b   1.000
_cell.length_c   1.000
_cell.angle_alpha   90.00
_cell.angle_beta   90.00
_cell.angle_gamma   90.00
#
_symmetry.space_group_name_H-M   'P 1'
#
loop_
_entity.id
_entity.type
_entity.pdbx_description
1 polymer ?
#
loop_
_entity_poly.entity_id
_entity_poly.type
_entity_poly.pdbx_seq_one_letter_code
_entity_poly.pdbx_strand_id
1 'polypeptide(L)'
;MPCSPAQASPHRACPALYGVASMRLGLLGVLVASNASGLSASPRTVSPVVYGQKLFTQYISMTWSAINFKVVKKTDEAAFIALNEAAVKAGMKVTRPNFGLAIGGRPLEAAQDKMTGEVILSEEIQSLFSAQGYLINRFGFTLSDHASLELLRDADSPFDSIKLDLSGLNTYGVNVEYLRPQLVELHKVLREIFTPQDISLLKAKAGGDVEIQKHYEIREAEISRLESMVARATSEVTSEALRVRNSLEEEFRKRNETLLREVEEMRTSLAADNNQKRAELAEREAALQERLKEVDNKESRHARRRLRQDLKEELARRSEKFELTKGTRSLRTPINVFLLVLVFVFGLGFAAYSYIGIEELAALRAGQSIVTPSVIASSIKQLIFGAAFTGTAVFFIRWNTRWFQAHADEEFRQKRFHLDLDRASWVVEMAMEWKEGGTTEIPMELLNQLTANLFEEPVAKEELYHPAEQLASAILGASAETSVELPGGTKVRLDRKSMKELSKRQKGQ
;
A
#
# COMPACT_ATOMS: atom_id res chain seq x y z
N MET A 1 -5.17 -70.34 -9.42
CA MET A 1 -3.91 -70.69 -8.71
C MET A 1 -3.36 -69.43 -8.04
N PRO A 2 -2.72 -69.58 -6.87
CA PRO A 2 -2.82 -68.72 -5.67
C PRO A 2 -1.88 -67.48 -5.74
N CYS A 3 -1.96 -66.44 -4.89
CA CYS A 3 -1.69 -66.44 -3.45
C CYS A 3 -2.22 -65.18 -2.74
N SER A 4 -2.90 -65.41 -1.60
CA SER A 4 -2.86 -64.61 -0.36
C SER A 4 -1.55 -64.98 0.39
N PRO A 5 -1.06 -64.37 1.52
CA PRO A 5 -1.83 -63.66 2.56
C PRO A 5 -1.12 -62.58 3.43
N ALA A 6 -1.90 -62.11 4.42
CA ALA A 6 -1.53 -61.84 5.85
C ALA A 6 -0.79 -60.53 6.20
N GLN A 7 -1.37 -59.63 7.01
CA GLN A 7 -1.39 -59.53 8.51
C GLN A 7 -0.58 -58.26 8.90
N ALA A 8 -0.79 -57.47 9.97
CA ALA A 8 -1.65 -57.46 11.14
C ALA A 8 -1.63 -56.04 11.77
N SER A 9 -2.66 -55.69 12.55
CA SER A 9 -2.64 -54.69 13.66
C SER A 9 -1.73 -55.17 14.82
N PRO A 10 -1.35 -54.42 15.90
CA PRO A 10 -2.14 -53.41 16.63
C PRO A 10 -1.35 -52.28 17.38
N HIS A 11 -2.08 -51.41 18.10
CA HIS A 11 -1.81 -50.82 19.44
C HIS A 11 -2.04 -49.30 19.60
N ARG A 12 -2.95 -49.00 20.54
CA ARG A 12 -3.13 -47.72 21.24
C ARG A 12 -2.10 -47.59 22.36
N ALA A 13 -1.58 -46.37 22.57
CA ALA A 13 -0.99 -45.92 23.84
C ALA A 13 -1.19 -44.41 24.04
N CYS A 14 -1.39 -44.02 25.30
CA CYS A 14 -1.79 -42.71 25.84
C CYS A 14 -0.84 -41.53 25.54
N PRO A 15 -1.30 -40.26 25.65
CA PRO A 15 -0.43 -39.11 25.80
C PRO A 15 -0.20 -38.78 27.30
N ALA A 16 1.06 -38.47 27.63
CA ALA A 16 1.49 -37.93 28.91
C ALA A 16 1.72 -36.41 28.84
N LEU A 17 1.56 -35.80 30.02
CA LEU A 17 1.56 -34.39 30.41
C LEU A 17 2.91 -33.64 30.27
N TYR A 18 2.84 -32.35 30.63
CA TYR A 18 3.87 -31.30 30.84
C TYR A 18 4.06 -30.37 29.62
N GLY A 19 3.97 -29.04 29.71
CA GLY A 19 3.83 -28.14 30.85
C GLY A 19 4.71 -26.90 30.65
N VAL A 20 4.07 -25.72 30.72
CA VAL A 20 4.63 -24.42 31.17
C VAL A 20 5.61 -23.67 30.26
N ALA A 21 5.20 -22.47 29.81
CA ALA A 21 5.87 -21.19 30.11
C ALA A 21 5.12 -20.01 29.46
N SER A 22 4.30 -19.32 30.26
CA SER A 22 3.74 -18.01 29.98
C SER A 22 4.51 -16.98 30.80
N MET A 23 5.21 -16.06 30.12
CA MET A 23 5.83 -14.88 30.74
C MET A 23 5.46 -13.66 29.89
N ARG A 24 4.50 -12.87 30.36
CA ARG A 24 4.19 -11.52 29.86
C ARG A 24 4.48 -10.54 30.99
N LEU A 25 5.48 -9.69 30.77
CA LEU A 25 5.77 -8.51 31.57
C LEU A 25 5.06 -7.29 30.93
N GLY A 26 4.37 -6.50 31.77
CA GLY A 26 4.06 -5.10 31.49
C GLY A 26 5.34 -4.25 31.48
N LEU A 27 5.36 -2.93 31.27
CA LEU A 27 4.37 -1.86 31.45
C LEU A 27 5.03 -0.55 30.93
N LEU A 28 4.24 0.54 30.85
CA LEU A 28 4.58 1.96 30.62
C LEU A 28 4.76 2.40 29.15
N GLY A 29 4.02 3.36 28.59
CA GLY A 29 3.09 4.34 29.14
C GLY A 29 3.76 5.71 29.34
N VAL A 30 3.68 6.60 28.35
CA VAL A 30 3.73 8.07 28.52
C VAL A 30 2.78 8.71 27.50
N LEU A 31 2.04 9.71 27.98
CA LEU A 31 0.81 10.30 27.46
C LEU A 31 0.95 11.81 27.65
N VAL A 32 0.80 12.63 26.59
CA VAL A 32 0.31 14.04 26.59
C VAL A 32 -0.11 14.33 25.12
N ALA A 33 -1.40 14.35 24.76
CA ALA A 33 -2.36 15.50 24.73
C ALA A 33 -1.88 16.68 23.84
N SER A 34 -2.67 17.44 23.07
CA SER A 34 -4.08 17.53 22.70
C SER A 34 -4.15 18.68 21.68
N ASN A 35 -4.88 18.56 20.57
CA ASN A 35 -5.96 19.50 20.17
C ASN A 35 -6.40 19.37 18.70
N ALA A 36 -7.72 19.17 18.57
CA ALA A 36 -8.67 19.82 17.67
C ALA A 36 -8.26 20.16 16.23
N SER A 37 -8.92 19.57 15.24
CA SER A 37 -10.15 20.12 14.64
C SER A 37 -10.50 19.32 13.37
N GLY A 38 -11.79 19.01 13.22
CA GLY A 38 -12.32 18.40 12.00
C GLY A 38 -12.61 19.47 10.95
N LEU A 39 -12.43 19.11 9.67
CA LEU A 39 -13.31 19.53 8.58
C LEU A 39 -12.96 18.73 7.31
N SER A 40 -14.05 18.44 6.61
CA SER A 40 -14.17 17.65 5.39
C SER A 40 -13.59 18.34 4.15
N ALA A 41 -13.39 17.49 3.14
CA ALA A 41 -13.41 17.76 1.69
C ALA A 41 -12.05 17.94 0.98
N SER A 42 -11.77 16.93 0.15
CA SER A 42 -10.88 16.94 -1.01
C SER A 42 -11.25 18.08 -1.99
N PRO A 43 -10.30 18.60 -2.80
CA PRO A 43 -9.96 17.90 -4.04
C PRO A 43 -8.46 17.78 -4.34
N ARG A 44 -8.17 16.71 -5.08
CA ARG A 44 -6.96 16.37 -5.81
C ARG A 44 -6.18 17.58 -6.35
N THR A 45 -4.90 17.66 -5.98
CA THR A 45 -3.86 18.33 -6.76
C THR A 45 -2.76 17.32 -7.09
N VAL A 46 -2.44 17.27 -8.38
CA VAL A 46 -1.50 16.37 -9.02
C VAL A 46 -0.08 16.87 -8.76
N SER A 47 0.71 16.09 -8.04
CA SER A 47 2.15 16.30 -7.93
C SER A 47 2.86 15.73 -9.17
N PRO A 48 3.80 16.45 -9.80
CA PRO A 48 4.65 15.87 -10.83
C PRO A 48 5.75 15.03 -10.17
N VAL A 49 5.81 13.76 -10.56
CA VAL A 49 6.92 12.85 -10.25
C VAL A 49 8.13 13.34 -11.05
N VAL A 50 9.01 14.09 -10.39
CA VAL A 50 10.34 14.40 -10.92
C VAL A 50 11.24 13.20 -10.65
N TYR A 51 11.57 12.47 -11.70
CA TYR A 51 12.64 11.47 -11.72
C TYR A 51 13.98 12.17 -11.46
N GLY A 52 14.43 12.16 -10.19
CA GLY A 52 15.78 12.53 -9.81
C GLY A 52 16.75 11.41 -10.17
N GLN A 53 17.27 11.46 -11.39
CA GLN A 53 18.38 10.62 -11.85
C GLN A 53 19.64 11.00 -11.06
N LYS A 54 19.90 10.31 -9.94
CA LYS A 54 21.17 10.41 -9.22
C LYS A 54 22.26 9.84 -10.12
N LEU A 55 23.03 10.73 -10.75
CA LEU A 55 24.32 10.43 -11.34
C LEU A 55 25.19 9.78 -10.26
N PHE A 56 25.46 8.49 -10.44
CA PHE A 56 26.50 7.76 -9.74
C PHE A 56 27.84 8.28 -10.29
N THR A 57 28.35 9.37 -9.72
CA THR A 57 29.72 9.80 -9.98
C THR A 57 30.61 8.77 -9.30
N GLN A 58 31.16 7.86 -10.11
CA GLN A 58 32.15 6.89 -9.70
C GLN A 58 33.41 7.67 -9.28
N TYR A 59 33.48 8.06 -8.00
CA TYR A 59 34.69 8.62 -7.41
C TYR A 59 35.74 7.52 -7.48
N ILE A 60 36.70 7.67 -8.40
CA ILE A 60 37.96 6.93 -8.35
C ILE A 60 38.59 7.33 -7.02
N SER A 61 38.46 6.47 -6.01
CA SER A 61 39.16 6.65 -4.74
C SER A 61 40.65 6.50 -5.03
N MET A 62 41.35 7.61 -5.26
CA MET A 62 42.81 7.63 -5.20
C MET A 62 43.20 7.33 -3.76
N THR A 63 43.50 6.07 -3.48
CA THR A 63 44.05 5.66 -2.20
C THR A 63 45.46 6.24 -2.09
N TRP A 64 45.69 7.08 -1.09
CA TRP A 64 47.04 7.60 -0.81
C TRP A 64 47.91 6.44 -0.32
N SER A 65 48.94 6.09 -1.09
CA SER A 65 49.93 5.06 -0.76
C SER A 65 51.18 5.68 -0.13
N ALA A 66 51.89 4.91 0.69
CA ALA A 66 53.17 5.34 1.25
C ALA A 66 54.22 5.56 0.14
N ILE A 67 55.03 6.61 0.26
CA ILE A 67 56.13 6.93 -0.66
C ILE A 67 57.44 6.49 0.01
N ASN A 68 58.22 5.65 -0.67
CA ASN A 68 59.49 5.14 -0.16
C ASN A 68 60.64 5.52 -1.11
N PHE A 69 61.75 6.00 -0.57
CA PHE A 69 62.99 6.19 -1.34
C PHE A 69 64.23 6.01 -0.46
N LYS A 70 65.34 5.61 -1.08
CA LYS A 70 66.62 5.39 -0.41
C LYS A 70 67.49 6.64 -0.46
N VAL A 71 68.18 6.93 0.64
CA VAL A 71 69.06 8.09 0.82
C VAL A 71 70.39 7.67 1.43
N VAL A 72 71.44 8.46 1.22
CA VAL A 72 72.75 8.18 1.86
C VAL A 72 72.62 8.37 3.38
N LYS A 73 73.14 7.39 4.13
CA LYS A 73 73.12 7.39 5.59
C LYS A 73 73.87 8.62 6.13
N LYS A 74 73.22 9.36 7.03
CA LYS A 74 73.79 10.50 7.77
C LYS A 74 73.93 10.13 9.25
N THR A 75 74.77 10.84 10.00
CA THR A 75 74.86 10.65 11.46
C THR A 75 73.51 10.89 12.13
N ASP A 76 73.28 10.34 13.34
CA ASP A 76 72.02 10.49 14.08
C ASP A 76 71.53 11.94 14.17
N GLU A 77 72.41 12.85 14.58
CA GLU A 77 72.13 14.28 14.68
C GLU A 77 71.83 14.92 13.32
N ALA A 78 72.65 14.65 12.30
CA ALA A 78 72.47 15.25 10.98
C ALA A 78 71.20 14.74 10.28
N ALA A 79 70.81 13.49 10.50
CA ALA A 79 69.56 12.93 10.00
C ALA A 79 68.35 13.58 10.67
N PHE A 80 68.39 13.75 12.00
CA PHE A 80 67.33 14.42 12.75
C PHE A 80 67.15 15.88 12.31
N ILE A 81 68.24 16.66 12.25
CA ILE A 81 68.22 18.05 11.82
C ILE A 81 67.65 18.16 10.40
N ALA A 82 68.12 17.31 9.49
CA ALA A 82 67.66 17.29 8.10
C ALA A 82 66.16 16.99 7.97
N LEU A 83 65.63 16.03 8.75
CA LEU A 83 64.20 15.69 8.72
C LEU A 83 63.34 16.79 9.35
N ASN A 84 63.80 17.39 10.44
CA ASN A 84 63.11 18.50 11.08
C ASN A 84 63.09 19.75 10.17
N GLU A 85 64.23 20.09 9.57
CA GLU A 85 64.35 21.19 8.61
C GLU A 85 63.44 20.96 7.39
N ALA A 86 63.38 19.72 6.89
CA ALA A 86 62.49 19.38 5.77
C ALA A 86 61.01 19.61 6.12
N ALA A 87 60.57 19.17 7.30
CA ALA A 87 59.21 19.36 7.76
C ALA A 87 58.85 20.83 7.96
N VAL A 88 59.76 21.60 8.59
CA VAL A 88 59.57 23.04 8.83
C VAL A 88 59.50 23.82 7.51
N LYS A 89 60.41 23.55 6.56
CA LYS A 89 60.39 24.21 5.22
C LYS A 89 59.12 23.89 4.43
N ALA A 90 58.57 22.68 4.59
CA ALA A 90 57.31 22.30 3.97
C ALA A 90 56.07 22.91 4.65
N GLY A 91 56.25 23.72 5.70
CA GLY A 91 55.16 24.33 6.46
C GLY A 91 54.39 23.33 7.33
N MET A 92 54.98 22.18 7.65
CA MET A 92 54.37 21.16 8.49
C MET A 92 54.91 21.20 9.92
N LYS A 93 53.99 21.19 10.89
CA LYS A 93 54.34 21.10 12.30
C LYS A 93 54.69 19.65 12.65
N VAL A 94 55.95 19.44 13.03
CA VAL A 94 56.40 18.17 13.59
C VAL A 94 55.77 18.01 14.96
N THR A 95 55.05 16.91 15.17
CA THR A 95 54.51 16.54 16.48
C THR A 95 55.10 15.19 16.90
N ARG A 96 55.58 15.12 18.15
CA ARG A 96 56.05 13.89 18.80
C ARG A 96 57.11 13.12 17.98
N PRO A 97 58.38 13.58 17.93
CA PRO A 97 59.45 12.77 17.39
C PRO A 97 59.66 11.52 18.25
N ASN A 98 59.79 10.38 17.59
CA ASN A 98 60.00 9.08 18.19
C ASN A 98 61.28 8.46 17.61
N PHE A 99 62.17 8.00 18.48
CA PHE A 99 63.45 7.39 18.12
C PHE A 99 63.49 5.92 18.55
N GLY A 100 63.65 5.03 17.58
CA GLY A 100 63.94 3.62 17.80
C GLY A 100 65.45 3.38 17.89
N LEU A 101 65.89 2.69 18.93
CA LEU A 101 67.30 2.31 19.11
C LEU A 101 67.60 1.00 18.40
N ALA A 102 68.77 0.90 17.77
CA ALA A 102 69.24 -0.31 17.10
C ALA A 102 69.43 -1.51 18.06
N ILE A 103 69.76 -1.22 19.31
CA ILE A 103 69.98 -2.22 20.37
C ILE A 103 68.68 -2.78 20.97
N GLY A 104 67.52 -2.39 20.44
CA GLY A 104 66.21 -2.69 21.02
C GLY A 104 65.88 -1.83 22.25
N GLY A 105 64.70 -2.05 22.83
CA GLY A 105 64.21 -1.27 23.98
C GLY A 105 62.96 -0.45 23.67
N ARG A 106 62.53 0.37 24.65
CA ARG A 106 61.39 1.28 24.46
C ARG A 106 61.83 2.44 23.55
N PRO A 107 60.99 2.87 22.60
CA PRO A 107 61.27 4.06 21.81
C PRO A 107 61.48 5.27 22.73
N LEU A 108 62.48 6.09 22.42
CA LEU A 108 62.69 7.36 23.10
C LEU A 108 61.76 8.40 22.46
N GLU A 109 60.90 9.01 23.26
CA GLU A 109 60.01 10.08 22.82
C GLU A 109 60.60 11.44 23.21
N ALA A 110 60.69 12.36 22.26
CA ALA A 110 61.00 13.74 22.58
C ALA A 110 59.72 14.49 22.96
N ALA A 111 59.79 15.26 24.04
CA ALA A 111 58.71 16.12 24.44
C ALA A 111 58.64 17.32 23.49
N GLN A 112 57.43 17.75 23.14
CA GLN A 112 57.24 19.01 22.41
C GLN A 112 56.74 20.06 23.38
N ASP A 113 57.39 21.23 23.39
CA ASP A 113 56.85 22.37 24.10
C ASP A 113 55.54 22.79 23.43
N LYS A 114 54.47 22.81 24.22
CA LYS A 114 53.13 23.16 23.73
C LYS A 114 53.04 24.63 23.28
N MET A 115 53.87 25.52 23.83
CA MET A 115 53.83 26.96 23.53
C MET A 115 54.71 27.33 22.33
N THR A 116 55.96 26.88 22.29
CA THR A 116 56.91 27.27 21.23
C THR A 116 56.86 26.32 20.04
N GLY A 117 56.35 25.10 20.23
CA GLY A 117 56.42 24.03 19.23
C GLY A 117 57.83 23.45 19.06
N GLU A 118 58.82 23.94 19.82
CA GLU A 118 60.17 23.41 19.81
C GLU A 118 60.20 22.00 20.40
N VAL A 119 61.04 21.17 19.79
CA VAL A 119 61.27 19.80 20.24
C VAL A 119 62.31 19.84 21.35
N ILE A 120 61.89 19.50 22.57
CA ILE A 120 62.78 19.35 23.72
C ILE A 120 63.29 17.91 23.72
N LEU A 121 64.56 17.74 23.34
CA LEU A 121 65.25 16.46 23.37
C LEU A 121 65.59 16.10 24.82
N SER A 122 65.30 14.86 25.23
CA SER A 122 65.74 14.34 26.54
C SER A 122 67.27 14.28 26.60
N GLU A 123 67.84 14.33 27.81
CA GLU A 123 69.30 14.21 28.02
C GLU A 123 69.87 12.93 27.35
N GLU A 124 69.09 11.85 27.35
CA GLU A 124 69.45 10.59 26.68
C GLU A 124 69.61 10.78 25.16
N ILE A 125 68.66 11.45 24.49
CA ILE A 125 68.75 11.71 23.04
C ILE A 125 69.91 12.65 22.72
N GLN A 126 70.13 13.67 23.56
CA GLN A 126 71.27 14.58 23.40
C GLN A 126 72.62 13.86 23.53
N SER A 127 72.72 12.89 24.44
CA SER A 127 73.92 12.05 24.58
C SER A 127 74.16 11.16 23.36
N LEU A 128 73.10 10.65 22.73
CA LEU A 128 73.19 9.87 21.50
C LEU A 128 73.62 10.73 20.30
N PHE A 129 73.08 11.94 20.20
CA PHE A 129 73.46 12.87 19.14
C PHE A 129 74.92 13.32 19.26
N SER A 130 75.39 13.60 20.48
CA SER A 130 76.79 13.99 20.70
C SER A 130 77.80 12.88 20.40
N ALA A 131 77.39 11.61 20.42
CA ALA A 131 78.24 10.47 20.07
C ALA A 131 78.54 10.36 18.55
N GLN A 132 77.92 11.19 17.70
CA GLN A 132 78.06 11.16 16.23
C GLN A 132 77.86 9.77 15.59
N GLY A 133 77.10 8.91 16.27
CA GLY A 133 76.91 7.52 15.90
C GLY A 133 75.80 7.29 14.87
N TYR A 134 75.57 6.01 14.61
CA TYR A 134 74.44 5.49 13.84
C TYR A 134 73.58 4.55 14.68
N LEU A 135 73.32 4.94 15.93
CA LEU A 135 72.73 4.07 16.95
C LEU A 135 71.19 4.06 16.87
N ILE A 136 70.59 5.06 16.23
CA ILE A 136 69.13 5.13 16.03
C ILE A 136 68.80 4.43 14.71
N ASN A 137 67.98 3.37 14.80
CA ASN A 137 67.55 2.61 13.63
C ASN A 137 66.26 3.15 13.00
N ARG A 138 65.48 3.94 13.76
CA ARG A 138 64.23 4.53 13.28
C ARG A 138 64.05 5.93 13.81
N PHE A 139 63.81 6.87 12.90
CA PHE A 139 63.35 8.22 13.23
C PHE A 139 61.91 8.34 12.75
N GLY A 140 60.96 8.53 13.65
CA GLY A 140 59.55 8.71 13.34
C GLY A 140 59.09 10.12 13.70
N PHE A 141 58.48 10.81 12.75
CA PHE A 141 57.88 12.12 12.94
C PHE A 141 56.39 12.05 12.58
N THR A 142 55.53 12.52 13.47
CA THR A 142 54.09 12.65 13.14
C THR A 142 53.87 14.05 12.57
N LEU A 143 53.58 14.12 11.28
CA LEU A 143 53.36 15.35 10.52
C LEU A 143 51.85 15.60 10.49
N SER A 144 51.34 16.46 11.39
CA SER A 144 49.89 16.57 11.68
C SER A 144 49.24 15.25 12.12
N ASP A 145 47.94 15.25 12.42
CA ASP A 145 47.22 14.06 12.90
C ASP A 145 47.03 12.97 11.82
N HIS A 146 47.49 13.20 10.58
CA HIS A 146 47.12 12.38 9.42
C HIS A 146 48.28 11.90 8.53
N ALA A 147 49.52 12.30 8.79
CA ALA A 147 50.69 11.82 8.05
C ALA A 147 51.86 11.50 9.00
N SER A 148 52.70 10.54 8.64
CA SER A 148 53.95 10.26 9.36
C SER A 148 55.13 10.14 8.40
N LEU A 149 56.28 10.61 8.85
CA LEU A 149 57.55 10.54 8.14
C LEU A 149 58.50 9.67 8.95
N GLU A 150 58.99 8.61 8.35
CA GLU A 150 59.88 7.65 9.00
C GLU A 150 61.17 7.51 8.21
N LEU A 151 62.32 7.62 8.88
CA LEU A 151 63.61 7.20 8.34
C LEU A 151 64.00 5.89 9.03
N LEU A 152 64.15 4.84 8.24
CA LEU A 152 64.54 3.50 8.66
C LEU A 152 65.98 3.24 8.23
N ARG A 153 66.84 2.91 9.19
CA ARG A 153 68.22 2.55 8.90
C ARG A 153 68.37 1.05 8.81
N ASP A 154 69.04 0.63 7.76
CA ASP A 154 69.48 -0.74 7.58
C ASP A 154 70.96 -0.82 8.01
N ALA A 155 71.27 -1.75 8.92
CA ALA A 155 72.61 -1.89 9.50
C ALA A 155 73.65 -2.27 8.44
N ASP A 156 73.25 -3.07 7.45
CA ASP A 156 74.12 -3.65 6.43
C ASP A 156 74.18 -2.78 5.16
N SER A 157 73.48 -1.64 5.16
CA SER A 157 73.37 -0.74 4.02
C SER A 157 73.99 0.62 4.34
N PRO A 158 74.72 1.22 3.38
CA PRO A 158 75.13 2.63 3.46
C PRO A 158 73.95 3.58 3.18
N PHE A 159 72.76 3.04 2.95
CA PHE A 159 71.55 3.79 2.64
C PHE A 159 70.50 3.62 3.73
N ASP A 160 69.86 4.74 4.06
CA ASP A 160 68.65 4.78 4.86
C ASP A 160 67.42 4.81 3.94
N SER A 161 66.29 4.29 4.41
CA SER A 161 65.01 4.31 3.70
C SER A 161 64.09 5.33 4.34
N ILE A 162 63.70 6.35 3.59
CA ILE A 162 62.67 7.31 4.02
C ILE A 162 61.31 6.82 3.53
N LYS A 163 60.38 6.63 4.47
CA LYS A 163 58.98 6.28 4.25
C LYS A 163 58.09 7.45 4.68
N LEU A 164 57.33 8.00 3.75
CA LEU A 164 56.25 8.96 4.03
C LEU A 164 54.92 8.21 3.99
N ASP A 165 54.30 8.01 5.14
CA ASP A 165 53.01 7.35 5.28
C ASP A 165 51.87 8.38 5.26
N LEU A 166 51.02 8.27 4.24
CA LEU A 166 49.89 9.16 4.00
C LEU A 166 48.55 8.46 4.23
N SER A 167 48.56 7.25 4.80
CA SER A 167 47.36 6.44 4.99
C SER A 167 46.31 7.12 5.87
N GLY A 168 46.73 7.97 6.82
CA GLY A 168 45.83 8.75 7.68
C GLY A 168 44.94 9.76 6.92
N LEU A 169 45.33 10.17 5.71
CA LEU A 169 44.55 11.06 4.84
C LEU A 169 43.36 10.37 4.17
N ASN A 170 43.29 9.04 4.21
CA ASN A 170 42.12 8.29 3.71
C ASN A 170 40.96 8.29 4.70
N THR A 171 41.13 8.88 5.89
CA THR A 171 40.08 8.99 6.92
C THR A 171 39.02 10.01 6.50
N TYR A 172 37.74 9.65 6.63
CA TYR A 172 36.61 10.52 6.28
C TYR A 172 36.67 11.86 7.05
N GLY A 173 36.62 12.97 6.31
CA GLY A 173 36.52 14.33 6.87
C GLY A 173 37.79 15.19 6.77
N VAL A 174 38.91 14.65 6.29
CA VAL A 174 40.14 15.44 6.06
C VAL A 174 40.09 16.10 4.69
N ASN A 175 40.20 17.43 4.64
CA ASN A 175 40.29 18.16 3.37
C ASN A 175 41.71 18.08 2.80
N VAL A 176 41.93 17.09 1.93
CA VAL A 176 43.24 16.78 1.36
C VAL A 176 43.75 17.87 0.40
N GLU A 177 42.87 18.71 -0.16
CA GLU A 177 43.28 19.78 -1.07
C GLU A 177 44.20 20.80 -0.41
N TYR A 178 44.02 21.06 0.89
CA TYR A 178 44.85 22.00 1.64
C TYR A 178 46.26 21.45 1.94
N LEU A 179 46.39 20.14 2.13
CA LEU A 179 47.65 19.49 2.50
C LEU A 179 48.52 19.12 1.29
N ARG A 180 47.92 18.99 0.10
CA ARG A 180 48.64 18.59 -1.12
C ARG A 180 49.87 19.46 -1.42
N PRO A 181 49.81 20.82 -1.37
CA PRO A 181 50.99 21.65 -1.64
C PRO A 181 52.12 21.42 -0.63
N GLN A 182 51.78 21.24 0.66
CA GLN A 182 52.75 20.99 1.72
C GLN A 182 53.43 19.62 1.55
N LEU A 183 52.67 18.59 1.16
CA LEU A 183 53.23 17.26 0.90
C LEU A 183 54.16 17.23 -0.33
N VAL A 184 53.81 17.96 -1.39
CA VAL A 184 54.66 18.10 -2.57
C VAL A 184 55.95 18.83 -2.22
N GLU A 185 55.87 19.92 -1.45
CA GLU A 185 57.05 20.66 -1.01
C GLU A 185 57.92 19.82 -0.08
N LEU A 186 57.33 19.06 0.85
CA LEU A 186 58.08 18.11 1.69
C LEU A 186 58.83 17.09 0.85
N HIS A 187 58.19 16.48 -0.13
CA HIS A 187 58.85 15.50 -0.99
C HIS A 187 60.04 16.11 -1.74
N LYS A 188 59.88 17.33 -2.24
CA LYS A 188 60.93 18.08 -2.93
C LYS A 188 62.09 18.42 -2.01
N VAL A 189 61.81 18.98 -0.84
CA VAL A 189 62.82 19.36 0.16
C VAL A 189 63.55 18.12 0.69
N LEU A 190 62.85 17.01 0.92
CA LEU A 190 63.48 15.75 1.31
C LEU A 190 64.45 15.25 0.23
N ARG A 191 64.11 15.33 -1.05
CA ARG A 191 65.03 14.96 -2.14
C ARG A 191 66.23 15.90 -2.27
N GLU A 192 66.04 17.18 -1.94
CA GLU A 192 67.11 18.18 -1.99
C GLU A 192 68.10 18.01 -0.83
N ILE A 193 67.59 17.87 0.40
CA ILE A 193 68.41 17.69 1.61
C ILE A 193 69.10 16.33 1.62
N PHE A 194 68.41 15.30 1.13
CA PHE A 194 68.96 13.96 0.97
C PHE A 194 69.23 13.70 -0.50
N THR A 195 70.35 14.23 -1.01
CA THR A 195 70.81 14.01 -2.39
C THR A 195 70.80 12.52 -2.73
N PRO A 196 69.98 12.06 -3.69
CA PRO A 196 70.09 10.72 -4.23
C PRO A 196 71.38 10.66 -5.04
N GLN A 197 72.37 9.87 -4.62
CA GLN A 197 73.60 9.75 -5.41
C GLN A 197 73.45 8.73 -6.54
N ASP A 198 73.78 9.25 -7.72
CA ASP A 198 74.12 8.55 -8.94
C ASP A 198 75.33 7.63 -8.68
N ILE A 199 75.18 6.34 -8.95
CA ILE A 199 76.15 5.25 -8.68
C ILE A 199 77.47 5.44 -9.47
N SER A 200 77.53 6.42 -10.36
CA SER A 200 78.65 6.75 -11.23
C SER A 200 79.87 7.37 -10.53
N LEU A 201 79.72 7.96 -9.33
CA LEU A 201 80.82 8.66 -8.63
C LEU A 201 81.67 7.79 -7.68
N LEU A 202 81.29 6.53 -7.44
CA LEU A 202 82.06 5.60 -6.59
C LEU A 202 83.14 4.80 -7.35
N LYS A 203 83.21 4.93 -8.69
CA LYS A 203 84.21 4.24 -9.52
C LYS A 203 85.54 5.00 -9.70
N ALA A 204 85.66 6.24 -9.23
CA ALA A 204 86.80 7.10 -9.56
C ALA A 204 87.94 7.13 -8.52
N LYS A 205 87.97 6.22 -7.54
CA LYS A 205 88.89 6.31 -6.39
C LYS A 205 89.72 5.05 -6.13
N ALA A 206 90.28 4.46 -7.19
CA ALA A 206 91.27 3.38 -7.10
C ALA A 206 92.31 3.49 -8.23
N GLY A 207 93.24 4.45 -8.12
CA GLY A 207 94.55 4.37 -8.76
C GLY A 207 95.56 3.84 -7.74
N GLY A 208 96.69 3.24 -8.09
CA GLY A 208 97.34 2.91 -9.35
C GLY A 208 98.67 2.24 -8.99
N ASP A 209 99.32 1.52 -9.93
CA ASP A 209 100.76 1.25 -9.84
C ASP A 209 101.35 0.86 -11.20
N VAL A 210 102.55 1.40 -11.48
CA VAL A 210 103.14 1.60 -12.82
C VAL A 210 103.77 0.34 -13.44
N GLU A 211 103.77 -0.78 -12.73
CA GLU A 211 104.19 -2.08 -13.28
C GLU A 211 103.03 -2.88 -13.89
N ILE A 212 101.79 -2.49 -13.60
CA ILE A 212 100.59 -3.07 -14.22
C ILE A 212 100.41 -2.52 -15.64
N GLN A 213 101.05 -1.41 -16.03
CA GLN A 213 100.85 -0.76 -17.34
C GLN A 213 101.24 -1.63 -18.54
N LYS A 214 102.30 -2.45 -18.42
CA LYS A 214 102.64 -3.44 -19.45
C LYS A 214 101.71 -4.66 -19.43
N HIS A 215 101.20 -5.02 -18.25
CA HIS A 215 100.16 -6.03 -18.15
C HIS A 215 98.83 -5.49 -18.68
N TYR A 216 98.56 -4.19 -18.56
CA TYR A 216 97.41 -3.49 -19.12
C TYR A 216 97.52 -3.36 -20.61
N GLU A 217 98.67 -3.17 -21.24
CA GLU A 217 98.76 -3.11 -22.72
C GLU A 217 98.48 -4.48 -23.37
N ILE A 218 99.01 -5.58 -22.80
CA ILE A 218 98.71 -6.94 -23.26
C ILE A 218 97.26 -7.32 -22.91
N ARG A 219 96.82 -6.98 -21.69
CA ARG A 219 95.44 -7.16 -21.27
C ARG A 219 94.51 -6.20 -22.02
N GLU A 220 94.93 -5.06 -22.56
CA GLU A 220 94.15 -4.11 -23.36
C GLU A 220 94.05 -4.59 -24.79
N ALA A 221 95.05 -5.30 -25.31
CA ALA A 221 94.95 -5.99 -26.59
C ALA A 221 94.03 -7.22 -26.48
N GLU A 222 94.15 -8.02 -25.40
CA GLU A 222 93.21 -9.10 -25.11
C GLU A 222 91.82 -8.60 -24.70
N ILE A 223 91.73 -7.50 -23.96
CA ILE A 223 90.49 -6.80 -23.61
C ILE A 223 89.92 -6.17 -24.87
N SER A 224 90.68 -5.59 -25.80
CA SER A 224 90.15 -5.08 -27.08
C SER A 224 89.63 -6.20 -27.97
N ARG A 225 90.27 -7.37 -27.95
CA ARG A 225 89.80 -8.56 -28.66
C ARG A 225 88.58 -9.17 -27.98
N LEU A 226 88.57 -9.25 -26.66
CA LEU A 226 87.42 -9.64 -25.86
C LEU A 226 86.30 -8.59 -25.96
N GLU A 227 86.60 -7.31 -26.11
CA GLU A 227 85.65 -6.20 -26.25
C GLU A 227 85.06 -6.20 -27.64
N SER A 228 85.83 -6.50 -28.69
CA SER A 228 85.28 -6.67 -30.03
C SER A 228 84.48 -7.95 -30.16
N MET A 229 84.87 -9.03 -29.48
CA MET A 229 84.12 -10.29 -29.44
C MET A 229 82.89 -10.18 -28.52
N VAL A 230 82.99 -9.46 -27.42
CA VAL A 230 81.87 -9.07 -26.54
C VAL A 230 81.00 -8.06 -27.25
N ALA A 231 81.52 -7.12 -28.04
CA ALA A 231 80.73 -6.18 -28.84
C ALA A 231 79.97 -6.90 -29.94
N ARG A 232 80.57 -7.91 -30.59
CA ARG A 232 79.88 -8.77 -31.55
C ARG A 232 78.86 -9.69 -30.88
N ALA A 233 79.23 -10.36 -29.79
CA ALA A 233 78.31 -11.23 -29.05
C ALA A 233 77.18 -10.42 -28.41
N THR A 234 77.45 -9.22 -27.88
CA THR A 234 76.41 -8.31 -27.37
C THR A 234 75.60 -7.73 -28.50
N SER A 235 76.19 -7.37 -29.65
CA SER A 235 75.43 -6.97 -30.85
C SER A 235 74.50 -8.08 -31.34
N GLU A 236 74.98 -9.32 -31.37
CA GLU A 236 74.22 -10.48 -31.85
C GLU A 236 73.14 -10.86 -30.83
N VAL A 237 73.48 -10.95 -29.54
CA VAL A 237 72.53 -11.19 -28.44
C VAL A 237 71.54 -10.05 -28.32
N THR A 238 71.93 -8.79 -28.50
CA THR A 238 70.98 -7.67 -28.53
C THR A 238 70.08 -7.73 -29.75
N SER A 239 70.60 -8.09 -30.93
CA SER A 239 69.78 -8.27 -32.12
C SER A 239 68.79 -9.43 -31.99
N GLU A 240 69.20 -10.54 -31.39
CA GLU A 240 68.38 -11.72 -31.14
C GLU A 240 67.37 -11.44 -30.03
N ALA A 241 67.77 -10.75 -28.95
CA ALA A 241 66.88 -10.29 -27.89
C ALA A 241 65.84 -9.29 -28.43
N LEU A 242 66.22 -8.40 -29.35
CA LEU A 242 65.29 -7.51 -30.04
C LEU A 242 64.31 -8.29 -30.92
N ARG A 243 64.78 -9.32 -31.64
CA ARG A 243 63.90 -10.20 -32.43
C ARG A 243 62.89 -10.95 -31.56
N VAL A 244 63.36 -11.60 -30.49
CA VAL A 244 62.52 -12.34 -29.54
C VAL A 244 61.54 -11.41 -28.85
N ARG A 245 61.99 -10.21 -28.46
CA ARG A 245 61.12 -9.18 -27.89
C ARG A 245 60.05 -8.74 -28.89
N ASN A 246 60.42 -8.47 -30.14
CA ASN A 246 59.48 -8.07 -31.18
C ASN A 246 58.46 -9.20 -31.47
N SER A 247 58.89 -10.46 -31.52
CA SER A 247 57.96 -11.58 -31.71
C SER A 247 57.02 -11.76 -30.51
N LEU A 248 57.52 -11.60 -29.28
CA LEU A 248 56.70 -11.64 -28.07
C LEU A 248 55.70 -10.48 -28.05
N GLU A 249 56.12 -9.26 -28.36
CA GLU A 249 55.23 -8.10 -28.45
C GLU A 249 54.13 -8.32 -29.50
N GLU A 250 54.48 -8.90 -30.65
CA GLU A 250 53.54 -9.24 -31.71
C GLU A 250 52.53 -10.33 -31.27
N GLU A 251 52.98 -11.38 -30.58
CA GLU A 251 52.11 -12.40 -30.00
C GLU A 251 51.21 -11.86 -28.88
N PHE A 252 51.75 -11.03 -28.00
CA PHE A 252 50.99 -10.36 -26.95
C PHE A 252 49.94 -9.43 -27.54
N ARG A 253 50.28 -8.67 -28.59
CA ARG A 253 49.32 -7.82 -29.30
C ARG A 253 48.19 -8.65 -29.89
N LYS A 254 48.52 -9.76 -30.58
CA LYS A 254 47.51 -10.67 -31.15
C LYS A 254 46.60 -11.28 -30.08
N ARG A 255 47.16 -11.76 -28.96
CA ARG A 255 46.37 -12.32 -27.85
C ARG A 255 45.48 -11.27 -27.20
N ASN A 256 45.98 -10.05 -27.01
CA ASN A 256 45.15 -8.96 -26.49
C ASN A 256 44.03 -8.60 -27.46
N GLU A 257 44.30 -8.54 -28.76
CA GLU A 257 43.26 -8.27 -29.76
C GLU A 257 42.20 -9.38 -29.82
N THR A 258 42.59 -10.66 -29.71
CA THR A 258 41.62 -11.77 -29.67
C THR A 258 40.79 -11.74 -28.39
N LEU A 259 41.41 -11.51 -27.23
CA LEU A 259 40.69 -11.40 -25.95
C LEU A 259 39.73 -10.21 -25.94
N LEU A 260 40.14 -9.07 -26.50
CA LEU A 260 39.25 -7.90 -26.62
C LEU A 260 38.05 -8.21 -27.53
N ARG A 261 38.25 -8.93 -28.63
CA ARG A 261 37.15 -9.37 -29.51
C ARG A 261 36.20 -10.33 -28.79
N GLU A 262 36.72 -11.34 -28.10
CA GLU A 262 35.90 -12.29 -27.32
C GLU A 262 35.10 -11.60 -26.22
N VAL A 263 35.69 -10.63 -25.52
CA VAL A 263 35.00 -9.84 -24.49
C VAL A 263 33.89 -8.99 -25.10
N GLU A 264 34.11 -8.40 -26.28
CA GLU A 264 33.10 -7.60 -26.96
C GLU A 264 31.96 -8.46 -27.53
N GLU A 265 32.27 -9.64 -28.07
CA GLU A 265 31.28 -10.64 -28.49
C GLU A 265 30.46 -11.18 -27.30
N MET A 266 31.10 -11.45 -26.16
CA MET A 266 30.39 -11.82 -24.94
C MET A 266 29.50 -10.67 -24.43
N ARG A 267 29.99 -9.43 -24.44
CA ARG A 267 29.18 -8.27 -24.02
C ARG A 267 27.97 -8.04 -24.91
N THR A 268 28.15 -8.13 -26.22
CA THR A 268 27.06 -7.95 -27.19
C THR A 268 26.03 -9.08 -27.09
N SER A 269 26.47 -10.34 -26.94
CA SER A 269 25.56 -11.47 -26.72
C SER A 269 24.81 -11.39 -25.38
N LEU A 270 25.47 -11.03 -24.29
CA LEU A 270 24.83 -10.79 -22.98
C LEU A 270 23.86 -9.61 -23.01
N ALA A 271 24.18 -8.55 -23.76
CA ALA A 271 23.28 -7.42 -23.95
C ALA A 271 22.05 -7.82 -24.77
N ALA A 272 22.24 -8.61 -25.83
CA ALA A 272 21.15 -9.15 -26.63
C ALA A 272 20.22 -10.06 -25.81
N ASP A 273 20.77 -11.01 -25.03
CA ASP A 273 20.00 -11.91 -24.17
C ASP A 273 19.24 -11.15 -23.08
N ASN A 274 19.86 -10.15 -22.44
CA ASN A 274 19.16 -9.30 -21.47
C ASN A 274 18.03 -8.50 -22.11
N ASN A 275 18.23 -7.95 -23.31
CA ASN A 275 17.20 -7.22 -24.01
C ASN A 275 16.04 -8.14 -24.41
N GLN A 276 16.34 -9.36 -24.86
CA GLN A 276 15.33 -10.38 -25.16
C GLN A 276 14.51 -10.75 -23.92
N LYS A 277 15.17 -11.03 -22.79
CA LYS A 277 14.49 -11.33 -21.51
C LYS A 277 13.64 -10.17 -21.01
N ARG A 278 14.12 -8.93 -21.17
CA ARG A 278 13.32 -7.74 -20.82
C ARG A 278 12.09 -7.59 -21.70
N ALA A 279 12.22 -7.86 -23.00
CA ALA A 279 11.08 -7.84 -23.92
C ALA A 279 10.06 -8.94 -23.57
N GLU A 280 10.53 -10.17 -23.29
CA GLU A 280 9.68 -11.29 -22.88
C GLU A 280 8.96 -11.02 -21.55
N LEU A 281 9.66 -10.44 -20.57
CA LEU A 281 9.06 -10.05 -19.30
C LEU A 281 8.03 -8.95 -19.48
N ALA A 282 8.31 -7.93 -20.30
CA ALA A 282 7.36 -6.86 -20.59
C ALA A 282 6.09 -7.40 -21.29
N GLU A 283 6.23 -8.35 -22.22
CA GLU A 283 5.09 -9.00 -22.88
C GLU A 283 4.26 -9.82 -21.88
N ARG A 284 4.90 -10.58 -20.98
CA ARG A 284 4.21 -11.32 -19.92
C ARG A 284 3.49 -10.41 -18.94
N GLU A 285 4.12 -9.30 -18.54
CA GLU A 285 3.50 -8.32 -17.65
C GLU A 285 2.27 -7.67 -18.31
N ALA A 286 2.35 -7.32 -19.59
CA ALA A 286 1.22 -6.81 -20.36
C ALA A 286 0.07 -7.83 -20.43
N ALA A 287 0.37 -9.09 -20.76
CA ALA A 287 -0.62 -10.17 -20.81
C ALA A 287 -1.26 -10.47 -19.44
N LEU A 288 -0.47 -10.40 -18.35
CA LEU A 288 -0.99 -10.56 -16.98
C LEU A 288 -1.88 -9.38 -16.58
N GLN A 289 -1.52 -8.15 -16.93
CA GLN A 289 -2.38 -6.98 -16.67
C GLN A 289 -3.70 -7.07 -17.43
N GLU A 290 -3.71 -7.56 -18.66
CA GLU A 290 -4.94 -7.77 -19.43
C GLU A 290 -5.84 -8.83 -18.78
N ARG A 291 -5.26 -9.96 -18.36
CA ARG A 291 -6.00 -10.99 -17.60
C ARG A 291 -6.54 -10.47 -16.27
N LEU A 292 -5.77 -9.68 -15.54
CA LEU A 292 -6.24 -9.07 -14.29
C LEU A 292 -7.43 -8.14 -14.51
N LYS A 293 -7.40 -7.33 -15.57
CA LYS A 293 -8.54 -6.48 -15.95
C LYS A 293 -9.77 -7.34 -16.31
N GLU A 294 -9.59 -8.45 -17.01
CA GLU A 294 -10.69 -9.37 -17.33
C GLU A 294 -11.28 -10.03 -16.08
N VAL A 295 -10.44 -10.44 -15.12
CA VAL A 295 -10.86 -11.05 -13.86
C VAL A 295 -11.61 -10.05 -12.97
N ASP A 296 -11.09 -8.84 -12.81
CA ASP A 296 -11.72 -7.77 -12.02
C ASP A 296 -13.11 -7.40 -12.57
N ASN A 297 -13.22 -7.29 -13.89
CA ASN A 297 -14.50 -7.08 -14.56
C ASN A 297 -15.49 -8.22 -14.29
N LYS A 298 -15.04 -9.49 -14.32
CA LYS A 298 -15.89 -10.65 -13.99
C LYS A 298 -16.33 -10.62 -12.53
N GLU A 299 -15.43 -10.32 -11.59
CA GLU A 299 -15.74 -10.28 -10.17
C GLU A 299 -16.80 -9.22 -9.85
N SER A 300 -16.70 -8.02 -10.45
CA SER A 300 -17.70 -6.96 -10.28
C SER A 300 -19.11 -7.36 -10.76
N ARG A 301 -19.21 -8.09 -11.88
CA ARG A 301 -20.48 -8.63 -12.40
C ARG A 301 -21.04 -9.71 -11.47
N HIS A 302 -20.20 -10.61 -10.97
CA HIS A 302 -20.62 -11.64 -10.03
C HIS A 302 -21.09 -11.07 -8.69
N ALA A 303 -20.40 -10.07 -8.14
CA ALA A 303 -20.79 -9.40 -6.90
C ALA A 303 -22.17 -8.74 -7.03
N ARG A 304 -22.44 -8.07 -8.16
CA ARG A 304 -23.77 -7.47 -8.42
C ARG A 304 -24.87 -8.51 -8.53
N ARG A 305 -24.61 -9.64 -9.20
CA ARG A 305 -25.56 -10.76 -9.32
C ARG A 305 -25.85 -11.42 -7.97
N ARG A 306 -24.84 -11.57 -7.11
CA ARG A 306 -25.02 -12.06 -5.72
C ARG A 306 -25.90 -11.12 -4.91
N LEU A 307 -25.59 -9.81 -4.91
CA LEU A 307 -26.41 -8.82 -4.20
C LEU A 307 -27.88 -8.86 -4.66
N ARG A 308 -28.12 -9.03 -5.97
CA ARG A 308 -29.47 -9.21 -6.50
C ARG A 308 -30.13 -10.47 -5.97
N GLN A 309 -29.42 -11.60 -5.96
CA GLN A 309 -29.94 -12.86 -5.41
C GLN A 309 -30.25 -12.71 -3.93
N ASP A 310 -29.39 -12.08 -3.14
CA ASP A 310 -29.61 -11.84 -1.72
C ASP A 310 -30.85 -10.96 -1.48
N LEU A 311 -31.02 -9.89 -2.27
CA LEU A 311 -32.22 -9.04 -2.22
C LEU A 311 -33.48 -9.81 -2.61
N LYS A 312 -33.40 -10.66 -3.65
CA LYS A 312 -34.52 -11.54 -4.05
C LYS A 312 -34.87 -12.53 -2.96
N GLU A 313 -33.89 -13.17 -2.35
CA GLU A 313 -34.10 -14.12 -1.26
C GLU A 313 -34.69 -13.43 -0.03
N GLU A 314 -34.22 -12.24 0.32
CA GLU A 314 -34.76 -11.48 1.44
C GLU A 314 -36.19 -11.00 1.16
N LEU A 315 -36.47 -10.49 -0.05
CA LEU A 315 -37.82 -10.13 -0.48
C LEU A 315 -38.74 -11.36 -0.54
N ALA A 316 -38.27 -12.48 -1.07
CA ALA A 316 -39.01 -13.75 -1.12
C ALA A 316 -39.33 -14.22 0.30
N ARG A 317 -38.33 -14.23 1.20
CA ARG A 317 -38.49 -14.58 2.62
C ARG A 317 -39.48 -13.66 3.34
N ARG A 318 -39.51 -12.37 3.00
CA ARG A 318 -40.51 -11.41 3.51
C ARG A 318 -41.89 -11.62 2.88
N SER A 319 -41.96 -12.03 1.60
CA SER A 319 -43.21 -12.30 0.88
C SER A 319 -43.89 -13.61 1.28
N GLU A 320 -43.13 -14.67 1.60
CA GLU A 320 -43.68 -15.92 2.14
C GLU A 320 -44.34 -15.71 3.50
N LYS A 321 -43.83 -14.73 4.26
CA LYS A 321 -44.39 -14.29 5.54
C LYS A 321 -45.11 -12.96 5.40
N PHE A 322 -45.90 -12.76 4.35
CA PHE A 322 -46.86 -11.65 4.27
C PHE A 322 -48.02 -11.85 5.26
N GLU A 323 -47.69 -12.16 6.51
CA GLU A 323 -48.54 -11.86 7.63
C GLU A 323 -48.41 -10.36 7.86
N LEU A 324 -49.55 -9.66 7.84
CA LEU A 324 -49.68 -8.34 8.45
C LEU A 324 -48.84 -8.28 9.71
N THR A 325 -48.08 -7.18 9.87
CA THR A 325 -47.36 -6.94 11.11
C THR A 325 -48.29 -7.23 12.30
N LYS A 326 -47.77 -7.87 13.35
CA LYS A 326 -48.59 -8.29 14.50
C LYS A 326 -49.45 -7.14 15.04
N GLY A 327 -48.96 -5.89 14.92
CA GLY A 327 -49.69 -4.67 15.25
C GLY A 327 -50.93 -4.41 14.36
N THR A 328 -50.84 -4.55 13.03
CA THR A 328 -52.01 -4.35 12.16
C THR A 328 -53.06 -5.45 12.33
N ARG A 329 -52.63 -6.70 12.56
CA ARG A 329 -53.55 -7.82 12.85
C ARG A 329 -54.27 -7.65 14.19
N SER A 330 -53.56 -7.18 15.22
CA SER A 330 -54.14 -6.96 16.56
C SER A 330 -55.13 -5.79 16.61
N LEU A 331 -55.01 -4.80 15.72
CA LEU A 331 -55.98 -3.71 15.56
C LEU A 331 -57.28 -4.18 14.90
N ARG A 332 -57.25 -5.19 14.03
CA ARG A 332 -58.45 -5.72 13.36
C ARG A 332 -59.34 -6.54 14.29
N THR A 333 -58.72 -7.40 15.10
CA THR A 333 -59.44 -8.36 15.95
C THR A 333 -60.49 -7.70 16.87
N PRO A 334 -60.21 -6.62 17.63
CA PRO A 334 -61.21 -6.02 18.51
C PRO A 334 -62.38 -5.40 17.74
N ILE A 335 -62.12 -4.75 16.59
CA ILE A 335 -63.18 -4.15 15.76
C ILE A 335 -64.07 -5.25 15.18
N ASN A 336 -63.47 -6.32 14.66
CA ASN A 336 -64.21 -7.45 14.09
C ASN A 336 -65.06 -8.15 15.15
N VAL A 337 -64.48 -8.42 16.33
CA VAL A 337 -65.21 -9.02 17.46
C VAL A 337 -66.33 -8.10 17.93
N PHE A 338 -66.08 -6.80 18.06
CA PHE A 338 -67.08 -5.81 18.46
C PHE A 338 -68.27 -5.78 17.48
N LEU A 339 -68.01 -5.70 16.17
CA LEU A 339 -69.07 -5.70 15.16
C LEU A 339 -69.83 -7.03 15.13
N LEU A 340 -69.14 -8.17 15.28
CA LEU A 340 -69.77 -9.49 15.31
C LEU A 340 -70.67 -9.63 16.55
N VAL A 341 -70.21 -9.20 17.71
CA VAL A 341 -71.02 -9.12 18.94
C VAL A 341 -72.23 -8.21 18.73
N LEU A 342 -72.06 -7.07 18.08
CA LEU A 342 -73.15 -6.13 17.81
C LEU A 342 -74.21 -6.74 16.87
N VAL A 343 -73.79 -7.39 15.78
CA VAL A 343 -74.67 -8.14 14.88
C VAL A 343 -75.39 -9.25 15.63
N PHE A 344 -74.69 -9.98 16.51
CA PHE A 344 -75.27 -11.06 17.30
C PHE A 344 -76.30 -10.55 18.31
N VAL A 345 -75.99 -9.48 19.05
CA VAL A 345 -76.91 -8.86 20.03
C VAL A 345 -78.16 -8.33 19.35
N PHE A 346 -78.03 -7.62 18.22
CA PHE A 346 -79.19 -7.13 17.49
C PHE A 346 -79.98 -8.24 16.82
N GLY A 347 -79.31 -9.28 16.32
CA GLY A 347 -79.98 -10.46 15.75
C GLY A 347 -80.76 -11.24 16.80
N LEU A 348 -80.19 -11.47 17.99
CA LEU A 348 -80.88 -12.08 19.12
C LEU A 348 -82.04 -11.23 19.61
N GLY A 349 -81.85 -9.91 19.73
CA GLY A 349 -82.92 -8.98 20.09
C GLY A 349 -84.08 -9.04 19.11
N PHE A 350 -83.78 -9.01 17.80
CA PHE A 350 -84.78 -9.13 16.75
C PHE A 350 -85.54 -10.47 16.82
N ALA A 351 -84.83 -11.59 16.99
CA ALA A 351 -85.43 -12.91 17.13
C ALA A 351 -86.32 -13.03 18.39
N ALA A 352 -85.83 -12.54 19.54
CA ALA A 352 -86.56 -12.59 20.80
C ALA A 352 -87.85 -11.74 20.76
N TYR A 353 -87.79 -10.51 20.25
CA TYR A 353 -88.99 -9.68 20.11
C TYR A 353 -89.94 -10.20 19.04
N SER A 354 -89.42 -10.83 17.98
CA SER A 354 -90.27 -11.53 17.00
C SER A 354 -91.00 -12.71 17.62
N TYR A 355 -90.35 -13.47 18.51
CA TYR A 355 -90.99 -14.58 19.23
C TYR A 355 -92.10 -14.08 20.16
N ILE A 356 -91.82 -13.05 20.97
CA ILE A 356 -92.82 -12.42 21.86
C ILE A 356 -94.00 -11.88 21.06
N GLY A 357 -93.73 -11.21 19.93
CA GLY A 357 -94.79 -10.67 19.06
C GLY A 357 -95.70 -11.76 18.47
N ILE A 358 -95.16 -12.95 18.14
CA ILE A 358 -95.95 -14.10 17.69
C ILE A 358 -96.85 -14.62 18.81
N GLU A 359 -96.35 -14.73 20.05
CA GLU A 359 -97.15 -15.15 21.20
C GLU A 359 -98.25 -14.14 21.54
N GLU A 360 -97.95 -12.84 21.56
CA GLU A 360 -98.93 -11.77 21.78
C GLU A 360 -100.03 -11.79 20.70
N LEU A 361 -99.65 -12.01 19.43
CA LEU A 361 -100.61 -12.11 18.32
C LEU A 361 -101.48 -13.38 18.43
N ALA A 362 -100.91 -14.51 18.87
CA ALA A 362 -101.65 -15.75 19.09
C ALA A 362 -102.66 -15.62 20.23
N ALA A 363 -102.28 -14.95 21.33
CA ALA A 363 -103.16 -14.69 22.47
C ALA A 363 -104.31 -13.71 22.11
N LEU A 364 -104.07 -12.72 21.24
CA LEU A 364 -105.13 -11.84 20.70
C LEU A 364 -106.15 -12.65 19.90
N ARG A 365 -105.68 -13.61 19.08
CA ARG A 365 -106.54 -14.50 18.30
C ARG A 365 -107.37 -15.45 19.19
N ALA A 366 -106.88 -15.78 20.38
CA ALA A 366 -107.56 -16.60 21.37
C ALA A 366 -108.59 -15.83 22.22
N GLY A 367 -108.81 -14.54 21.95
CA GLY A 367 -109.86 -13.74 22.62
C GLY A 367 -109.48 -13.22 24.02
N GLN A 368 -108.21 -13.27 24.39
CA GLN A 368 -107.74 -12.67 25.65
C GLN A 368 -107.61 -11.15 25.52
N SER A 369 -108.04 -10.41 26.55
CA SER A 369 -107.95 -8.94 26.60
C SER A 369 -106.51 -8.50 26.87
N ILE A 370 -105.67 -8.50 25.83
CA ILE A 370 -104.30 -8.00 25.92
C ILE A 370 -104.31 -6.47 25.98
N VAL A 371 -103.42 -5.93 26.81
CA VAL A 371 -103.17 -4.50 26.96
C VAL A 371 -102.51 -3.96 25.68
N THR A 372 -103.26 -3.28 24.82
CA THR A 372 -102.83 -2.71 23.52
C THR A 372 -101.44 -2.00 23.53
N PRO A 373 -101.04 -1.28 24.60
CA PRO A 373 -99.69 -0.72 24.73
C PRO A 373 -98.52 -1.71 24.61
N SER A 374 -98.64 -2.96 25.06
CA SER A 374 -97.51 -3.92 25.06
C SER A 374 -97.14 -4.35 23.65
N VAL A 375 -98.15 -4.66 22.83
CA VAL A 375 -98.02 -5.08 21.42
C VAL A 375 -97.41 -3.97 20.57
N ILE A 376 -97.82 -2.72 20.81
CA ILE A 376 -97.25 -1.56 20.09
C ILE A 376 -95.78 -1.39 20.51
N ALA A 377 -95.46 -1.51 21.79
CA ALA A 377 -94.09 -1.38 22.28
C ALA A 377 -93.17 -2.52 21.79
N SER A 378 -93.65 -3.76 21.74
CA SER A 378 -92.90 -4.92 21.22
C SER A 378 -92.65 -4.78 19.72
N SER A 379 -93.66 -4.33 18.96
CA SER A 379 -93.55 -4.06 17.51
C SER A 379 -92.54 -2.97 17.20
N ILE A 380 -92.57 -1.83 17.92
CA ILE A 380 -91.59 -0.75 17.75
C ILE A 380 -90.18 -1.25 18.08
N LYS A 381 -90.01 -2.01 19.17
CA LYS A 381 -88.72 -2.60 19.52
C LYS A 381 -88.23 -3.57 18.44
N GLN A 382 -89.10 -4.43 17.91
CA GLN A 382 -88.77 -5.35 16.83
C GLN A 382 -88.29 -4.59 15.58
N LEU A 383 -88.96 -3.50 15.20
CA LEU A 383 -88.54 -2.66 14.07
C LEU A 383 -87.18 -2.01 14.32
N ILE A 384 -86.94 -1.49 15.53
CA ILE A 384 -85.65 -0.89 15.91
C ILE A 384 -84.53 -1.93 15.84
N PHE A 385 -84.73 -3.11 16.45
CA PHE A 385 -83.73 -4.18 16.43
C PHE A 385 -83.51 -4.75 15.02
N GLY A 386 -84.55 -4.86 14.19
CA GLY A 386 -84.45 -5.31 12.80
C GLY A 386 -83.69 -4.32 11.92
N ALA A 387 -83.97 -3.03 12.06
CA ALA A 387 -83.23 -1.96 11.37
C ALA A 387 -81.76 -1.90 11.84
N ALA A 388 -81.52 -2.01 13.15
CA ALA A 388 -80.17 -2.03 13.72
C ALA A 388 -79.37 -3.26 13.27
N PHE A 389 -79.98 -4.44 13.26
CA PHE A 389 -79.37 -5.68 12.76
C PHE A 389 -78.99 -5.54 11.29
N THR A 390 -79.94 -5.14 10.44
CA THR A 390 -79.71 -4.98 8.99
C THR A 390 -78.64 -3.94 8.71
N GLY A 391 -78.72 -2.76 9.35
CA GLY A 391 -77.73 -1.69 9.18
C GLY A 391 -76.33 -2.11 9.62
N THR A 392 -76.22 -2.81 10.75
CA THR A 392 -74.93 -3.29 11.26
C THR A 392 -74.36 -4.40 10.36
N ALA A 393 -75.19 -5.32 9.86
CA ALA A 393 -74.76 -6.37 8.96
C ALA A 393 -74.23 -5.82 7.62
N VAL A 394 -74.94 -4.84 7.02
CA VAL A 394 -74.48 -4.17 5.79
C VAL A 394 -73.18 -3.42 6.03
N PHE A 395 -73.08 -2.68 7.14
CA PHE A 395 -71.84 -2.00 7.52
C PHE A 395 -70.67 -2.98 7.69
N PHE A 396 -70.91 -4.11 8.36
CA PHE A 396 -69.90 -5.15 8.56
C PHE A 396 -69.39 -5.75 7.25
N ILE A 397 -70.29 -6.04 6.30
CA ILE A 397 -69.93 -6.55 4.98
C ILE A 397 -69.11 -5.51 4.20
N ARG A 398 -69.53 -4.24 4.19
CA ARG A 398 -68.80 -3.15 3.53
C ARG A 398 -67.42 -2.93 4.13
N TRP A 399 -67.32 -2.96 5.47
CA TRP A 399 -66.06 -2.83 6.19
C TRP A 399 -65.09 -3.96 5.82
N ASN A 400 -65.55 -5.21 5.82
CA ASN A 400 -64.72 -6.36 5.42
C ASN A 400 -64.31 -6.24 3.94
N THR A 401 -65.24 -5.90 3.04
CA THR A 401 -64.96 -5.76 1.61
C THR A 401 -63.88 -4.71 1.35
N ARG A 402 -64.01 -3.51 1.94
CA ARG A 402 -63.03 -2.43 1.82
C ARG A 402 -61.66 -2.85 2.35
N TRP A 403 -61.64 -3.56 3.48
CA TRP A 403 -60.40 -4.03 4.07
C TRP A 403 -59.70 -5.08 3.20
N PHE A 404 -60.45 -6.01 2.62
CA PHE A 404 -59.91 -7.02 1.70
C PHE A 404 -59.40 -6.40 0.40
N GLN A 405 -60.12 -5.42 -0.15
CA GLN A 405 -59.67 -4.67 -1.33
C GLN A 405 -58.35 -3.96 -1.05
N ALA A 406 -58.27 -3.19 0.03
CA ALA A 406 -57.03 -2.51 0.42
C ALA A 406 -55.85 -3.50 0.65
N HIS A 407 -56.14 -4.71 1.13
CA HIS A 407 -55.12 -5.76 1.28
C HIS A 407 -54.66 -6.34 -0.06
N ALA A 408 -55.60 -6.66 -0.93
CA ALA A 408 -55.29 -7.18 -2.26
C ALA A 408 -54.48 -6.14 -3.05
N ASP A 409 -54.86 -4.87 -2.98
CA ASP A 409 -54.16 -3.78 -3.66
C ASP A 409 -52.72 -3.63 -3.16
N GLU A 410 -52.49 -3.72 -1.85
CA GLU A 410 -51.15 -3.66 -1.28
C GLU A 410 -50.30 -4.88 -1.69
N GLU A 411 -50.90 -6.07 -1.74
CA GLU A 411 -50.22 -7.29 -2.20
C GLU A 411 -49.85 -7.19 -3.70
N PHE A 412 -50.76 -6.70 -4.54
CA PHE A 412 -50.50 -6.46 -5.95
C PHE A 412 -49.44 -5.37 -6.14
N ARG A 413 -49.46 -4.31 -5.33
CA ARG A 413 -48.44 -3.26 -5.33
C ARG A 413 -47.08 -3.83 -5.01
N GLN A 414 -46.98 -4.69 -4.00
CA GLN A 414 -45.72 -5.32 -3.63
C GLN A 414 -45.22 -6.27 -4.73
N LYS A 415 -46.10 -7.09 -5.32
CA LYS A 415 -45.75 -7.97 -6.44
C LYS A 415 -45.26 -7.17 -7.65
N ARG A 416 -45.93 -6.06 -7.96
CA ARG A 416 -45.51 -5.14 -9.04
C ARG A 416 -44.15 -4.52 -8.72
N PHE A 417 -43.94 -4.04 -7.49
CA PHE A 417 -42.66 -3.51 -7.06
C PHE A 417 -41.52 -4.54 -7.22
N HIS A 418 -41.77 -5.81 -6.90
CA HIS A 418 -40.79 -6.88 -7.11
C HIS A 418 -40.46 -7.07 -8.61
N LEU A 419 -41.47 -7.07 -9.49
CA LEU A 419 -41.27 -7.14 -10.93
C LEU A 419 -40.53 -5.91 -11.48
N ASP A 420 -40.84 -4.72 -10.96
CA ASP A 420 -40.16 -3.49 -11.35
C ASP A 420 -38.71 -3.48 -10.86
N LEU A 421 -38.42 -4.00 -9.67
CA LEU A 421 -37.04 -4.17 -9.17
C LEU A 421 -36.23 -5.10 -10.07
N ASP A 422 -36.84 -6.19 -10.55
CA ASP A 422 -36.22 -7.11 -11.51
C ASP A 422 -35.96 -6.44 -12.86
N ARG A 423 -36.95 -5.73 -13.40
CA ARG A 423 -36.81 -4.96 -14.65
C ARG A 423 -35.73 -3.89 -14.53
N ALA A 424 -35.75 -3.10 -13.47
CA ALA A 424 -34.75 -2.08 -13.19
C ALA A 424 -33.34 -2.67 -13.14
N SER A 425 -33.19 -3.80 -12.45
CA SER A 425 -31.90 -4.47 -12.32
C SER A 425 -31.39 -5.01 -13.66
N TRP A 426 -32.28 -5.48 -14.53
CA TRP A 426 -31.93 -5.91 -15.88
C TRP A 426 -31.52 -4.73 -16.76
N VAL A 427 -32.26 -3.60 -16.71
CA VAL A 427 -31.89 -2.37 -17.43
C VAL A 427 -30.51 -1.87 -17.03
N VAL A 428 -30.21 -1.88 -15.73
CA VAL A 428 -28.89 -1.46 -15.21
C VAL A 428 -27.79 -2.40 -15.66
N GLU A 429 -28.02 -3.72 -15.66
CA GLU A 429 -27.04 -4.69 -16.17
C GLU A 429 -26.80 -4.51 -17.67
N MET A 430 -27.88 -4.39 -18.46
CA MET A 430 -27.80 -4.12 -19.89
C MET A 430 -27.05 -2.82 -20.18
N ALA A 431 -27.33 -1.74 -19.44
CA ALA A 431 -26.65 -0.46 -19.64
C ALA A 431 -25.15 -0.53 -19.34
N MET A 432 -24.75 -1.32 -18.35
CA MET A 432 -23.33 -1.51 -18.04
C MET A 432 -22.63 -2.45 -19.03
N GLU A 433 -23.27 -3.53 -19.45
CA GLU A 433 -22.75 -4.40 -20.52
C GLU A 433 -22.59 -3.63 -21.85
N TRP A 434 -23.53 -2.74 -22.16
CA TRP A 434 -23.45 -1.88 -23.35
C TRP A 434 -22.30 -0.86 -23.26
N LYS A 435 -22.09 -0.27 -22.09
CA LYS A 435 -20.96 0.64 -21.82
C LYS A 435 -19.61 -0.09 -21.91
N GLU A 436 -19.55 -1.35 -21.49
CA GLU A 436 -18.34 -2.16 -21.55
C GLU A 436 -18.07 -2.69 -22.98
N GLY A 437 -19.12 -2.96 -23.77
CA GLY A 437 -19.02 -3.59 -25.08
C GLY A 437 -19.13 -2.67 -26.31
N GLY A 438 -19.61 -1.42 -26.17
CA GLY A 438 -19.88 -0.54 -27.30
C GLY A 438 -19.45 0.91 -27.10
N THR A 439 -18.91 1.53 -28.15
CA THR A 439 -18.62 2.97 -28.24
C THR A 439 -19.86 3.81 -28.60
N THR A 440 -20.95 3.18 -29.01
CA THR A 440 -22.23 3.83 -29.35
C THR A 440 -23.11 4.03 -28.12
N GLU A 441 -23.71 5.22 -28.03
CA GLU A 441 -24.71 5.55 -27.02
C GLU A 441 -25.91 4.58 -27.10
N ILE A 442 -26.47 4.23 -25.93
CA ILE A 442 -27.64 3.34 -25.83
C ILE A 442 -28.83 4.05 -26.50
N PRO A 443 -29.55 3.40 -27.43
CA PRO A 443 -30.73 4.02 -28.05
C PRO A 443 -31.76 4.42 -26.98
N MET A 444 -32.03 5.72 -26.89
CA MET A 444 -32.94 6.26 -25.87
C MET A 444 -34.35 5.66 -25.97
N GLU A 445 -34.78 5.26 -27.16
CA GLU A 445 -36.09 4.61 -27.39
C GLU A 445 -36.20 3.28 -26.63
N LEU A 446 -35.14 2.46 -26.62
CA LEU A 446 -35.09 1.18 -25.90
C LEU A 446 -35.12 1.41 -24.39
N LEU A 447 -34.31 2.38 -23.92
CA LEU A 447 -34.24 2.73 -22.51
C LEU A 447 -35.61 3.21 -22.01
N ASN A 448 -36.24 4.12 -22.75
CA ASN A 448 -37.58 4.64 -22.46
C ASN A 448 -38.63 3.52 -22.36
N GLN A 449 -38.61 2.55 -23.29
CA GLN A 449 -39.55 1.42 -23.25
C GLN A 449 -39.31 0.50 -22.04
N LEU A 450 -38.05 0.24 -21.69
CA LEU A 450 -37.73 -0.65 -20.57
C LEU A 450 -37.99 0.01 -19.22
N THR A 451 -37.77 1.32 -19.10
CA THR A 451 -38.03 2.11 -17.88
C THR A 451 -39.46 2.62 -17.78
N ALA A 452 -40.28 2.48 -18.81
CA ALA A 452 -41.67 2.91 -18.78
C ALA A 452 -42.45 2.19 -17.66
N ASN A 453 -43.26 2.96 -16.92
CA ASN A 453 -44.12 2.50 -15.81
C ASN A 453 -43.37 1.85 -14.64
N LEU A 454 -42.05 2.02 -14.56
CA LEU A 454 -41.22 1.49 -13.49
C LEU A 454 -41.49 2.27 -12.20
N PHE A 455 -41.98 1.60 -11.17
CA PHE A 455 -42.32 2.22 -9.88
C PHE A 455 -43.45 3.27 -9.95
N GLU A 456 -44.21 3.32 -11.03
CA GLU A 456 -45.40 4.17 -11.10
C GLU A 456 -46.53 3.57 -10.26
N GLU A 457 -47.00 4.34 -9.28
CA GLU A 457 -48.20 3.99 -8.53
C GLU A 457 -49.41 4.05 -9.48
N PRO A 458 -50.24 2.99 -9.53
CA PRO A 458 -51.47 3.06 -10.30
C PRO A 458 -52.33 4.17 -9.71
N VAL A 459 -52.65 5.18 -10.53
CA VAL A 459 -53.62 6.22 -10.17
C VAL A 459 -54.88 5.51 -9.68
N ALA A 460 -55.29 5.80 -8.44
CA ALA A 460 -56.43 5.16 -7.82
C ALA A 460 -57.62 5.21 -8.78
N LYS A 461 -58.03 4.05 -9.30
CA LYS A 461 -59.24 3.95 -10.12
C LYS A 461 -60.39 4.41 -9.22
N GLU A 462 -61.15 5.41 -9.68
CA GLU A 462 -62.39 5.81 -9.02
C GLU A 462 -63.19 4.55 -8.67
N GLU A 463 -63.54 4.41 -7.39
CA GLU A 463 -64.23 3.23 -6.85
C GLU A 463 -65.47 2.93 -7.69
N LEU A 464 -65.39 1.90 -8.55
CA LEU A 464 -66.53 1.39 -9.30
C LEU A 464 -67.50 0.76 -8.30
N TYR A 465 -68.46 1.56 -7.81
CA TYR A 465 -69.52 1.09 -6.92
C TYR A 465 -70.21 -0.14 -7.52
N HIS A 466 -70.39 -1.17 -6.69
CA HIS A 466 -71.16 -2.34 -7.07
C HIS A 466 -72.59 -1.91 -7.48
N PRO A 467 -73.22 -2.50 -8.52
CA PRO A 467 -74.53 -2.05 -9.01
C PRO A 467 -75.60 -2.00 -7.92
N ALA A 468 -75.55 -2.94 -6.97
CA ALA A 468 -76.45 -2.95 -5.80
C ALA A 468 -76.24 -1.75 -4.86
N GLU A 469 -75.02 -1.21 -4.77
CA GLU A 469 -74.73 -0.01 -3.99
C GLU A 469 -75.14 1.27 -4.71
N GLN A 470 -74.98 1.33 -6.04
CA GLN A 470 -75.58 2.40 -6.84
C GLN A 470 -77.10 2.39 -6.73
N LEU A 471 -77.71 1.21 -6.68
CA LEU A 471 -79.16 1.05 -6.56
C LEU A 471 -79.63 1.39 -5.13
N ALA A 472 -78.88 1.01 -4.10
CA ALA A 472 -79.16 1.39 -2.72
C ALA A 472 -78.95 2.88 -2.46
N SER A 473 -77.90 3.50 -3.02
CA SER A 473 -77.69 4.95 -2.93
C SER A 473 -78.70 5.73 -3.76
N ALA A 474 -79.12 5.20 -4.92
CA ALA A 474 -80.20 5.76 -5.71
C ALA A 474 -81.55 5.65 -4.97
N ILE A 475 -81.88 4.55 -4.30
CA ILE A 475 -83.15 4.39 -3.57
C ILE A 475 -83.14 5.18 -2.24
N LEU A 476 -82.08 5.08 -1.44
CA LEU A 476 -81.95 5.84 -0.19
C LEU A 476 -81.76 7.34 -0.45
N GLY A 477 -81.06 7.72 -1.52
CA GLY A 477 -80.92 9.10 -1.98
C GLY A 477 -82.20 9.67 -2.61
N ALA A 478 -82.93 8.87 -3.40
CA ALA A 478 -84.21 9.30 -3.99
C ALA A 478 -85.34 9.40 -2.96
N SER A 479 -85.22 8.74 -1.80
CA SER A 479 -86.21 8.87 -0.71
C SER A 479 -86.19 10.23 0.00
N ALA A 480 -85.26 11.13 -0.34
CA ALA A 480 -85.19 12.49 0.19
C ALA A 480 -85.84 13.57 -0.71
N GLU A 481 -86.17 13.26 -1.97
CA GLU A 481 -86.75 14.25 -2.91
C GLU A 481 -87.78 13.58 -3.84
N THR A 482 -89.03 13.49 -3.38
CA THR A 482 -90.13 12.95 -4.20
C THR A 482 -90.77 14.09 -5.01
N SER A 483 -90.55 14.09 -6.32
CA SER A 483 -91.29 14.94 -7.28
C SER A 483 -92.53 14.18 -7.75
N VAL A 484 -93.71 14.52 -7.23
CA VAL A 484 -94.97 13.93 -7.71
C VAL A 484 -95.54 14.86 -8.78
N GLU A 485 -95.76 14.31 -9.98
CA GLU A 485 -96.45 15.00 -11.06
C GLU A 485 -97.96 14.80 -10.89
N LEU A 486 -98.68 15.88 -10.58
CA LEU A 486 -100.13 15.87 -10.51
C LEU A 486 -100.72 16.00 -11.93
N PRO A 487 -101.89 15.38 -12.22
CA PRO A 487 -102.55 15.53 -13.51
C PRO A 487 -102.91 17.02 -13.72
N GLY A 488 -102.18 17.65 -14.66
CA GLY A 488 -102.15 19.12 -14.83
C GLY A 488 -100.75 19.69 -15.14
N GLY A 489 -99.69 18.87 -15.07
CA GLY A 489 -98.34 19.24 -15.54
C GLY A 489 -97.48 20.01 -14.51
N THR A 490 -97.99 20.22 -13.30
CA THR A 490 -97.26 20.91 -12.23
C THR A 490 -96.41 19.90 -11.45
N LYS A 491 -95.08 20.08 -11.49
CA LYS A 491 -94.12 19.28 -10.70
C LYS A 491 -93.96 19.89 -9.32
N VAL A 492 -94.43 19.21 -8.27
CA VAL A 492 -94.26 19.68 -6.89
C VAL A 492 -93.14 18.88 -6.23
N ARG A 493 -92.05 19.57 -5.87
CA ARG A 493 -90.95 19.00 -5.08
C ARG A 493 -91.29 19.07 -3.60
N LEU A 494 -91.39 17.92 -2.95
CA LEU A 494 -91.60 17.83 -1.50
C LEU A 494 -90.25 17.65 -0.80
N ASP A 495 -89.77 18.72 -0.17
CA ASP A 495 -88.58 18.73 0.70
C ASP A 495 -89.00 18.47 2.16
N ARG A 496 -88.09 17.95 2.99
CA ARG A 496 -88.31 17.68 4.43
C ARG A 496 -88.81 18.92 5.18
N LYS A 497 -88.43 20.11 4.72
CA LYS A 497 -88.85 21.39 5.28
C LYS A 497 -90.33 21.69 5.00
N SER A 498 -90.82 21.41 3.79
CA SER A 498 -92.22 21.63 3.42
C SER A 498 -93.16 20.57 4.01
N MET A 499 -92.71 19.32 4.17
CA MET A 499 -93.44 18.29 4.94
C MET A 499 -93.62 18.70 6.41
N LYS A 500 -92.60 19.31 7.03
CA LYS A 500 -92.66 19.81 8.40
C LYS A 500 -93.63 20.99 8.55
N GLU A 501 -93.67 21.88 7.56
CA GLU A 501 -94.64 22.99 7.50
C GLU A 501 -96.08 22.52 7.27
N LEU A 502 -96.29 21.51 6.41
CA LEU A 502 -97.60 20.90 6.19
C LEU A 502 -98.13 20.22 7.46
N SER A 503 -97.28 19.46 8.17
CA SER A 503 -97.67 18.84 9.46
C SER A 503 -98.00 19.87 10.54
N LYS A 504 -97.38 21.06 10.47
CA LYS A 504 -97.61 22.16 11.42
C LYS A 504 -98.89 22.93 11.09
N ARG A 505 -99.25 23.06 9.81
CA ARG A 505 -100.53 23.64 9.39
C ARG A 505 -101.72 22.72 9.70
N GLN A 506 -101.56 21.41 9.59
CA GLN A 506 -102.63 20.45 9.89
C GLN A 506 -102.95 20.33 11.39
N LYS A 507 -101.99 20.67 12.28
CA LYS A 507 -102.22 20.76 13.74
C LYS A 507 -102.74 22.11 14.21
N GLY A 508 -102.90 23.08 13.30
CA GLY A 508 -103.38 24.43 13.59
C GLY A 508 -104.81 24.71 13.11
N GLN A 509 -105.59 23.67 12.78
CA GLN A 509 -107.02 23.73 12.48
C GLN A 509 -107.80 22.86 13.45
#